data_AF-A0AAW0YPN2-F1
#
_entry.id   AF-A0AAW0YPN2-F1
#
_cell.length_a   1.000
_cell.length_b   1.000
_cell.length_c   1.000
_cell.angle_alpha   90.00
_cell.angle_beta   90.00
_cell.angle_gamma   90.00
#
_symmetry.space_group_name_H-M   'P 1'
#
loop_
_entity.id
_entity.type
_entity.pdbx_description
1 polymer ?
#
loop_
_entity_poly.entity_id
_entity_poly.type
_entity_poly.pdbx_seq_one_letter_code
_entity_poly.pdbx_strand_id
1 'polypeptide(L)'
;PSTVYTQLSYLDSPRSNSSNGFATRRKGGELSTRHWWLVGLVFLVAATAGVGVGVPLAFRGDPSQSLDTRLEFAKKILAEFPLIDGHNDLPWNIRSFIHNQLEKLKLNESLKTVEPWSVSNWSHTDIPRLLEGRVGGQFWVAYTPCAAQYQNAVQLTLEQIDLIKRVIKKYNQYLELVTNSQDIKTVFKKGKIASLIAIEGGHGISNSFGSLRMMYELGVRYLTL
;
A
#
# COMPACT_ATOMS: atom_id res chain seq x y z
N PRO A 1 26.69 -72.15 14.20
CA PRO A 1 27.33 -71.80 12.92
C PRO A 1 28.23 -70.55 13.09
N SER A 2 29.50 -70.68 13.46
CA SER A 2 30.66 -71.16 12.66
C SER A 2 31.22 -70.04 11.75
N THR A 3 32.26 -69.27 12.17
CA THR A 3 33.73 -69.48 11.97
C THR A 3 34.19 -69.31 10.51
N VAL A 4 35.39 -68.80 10.11
CA VAL A 4 36.78 -68.71 10.67
C VAL A 4 37.56 -67.66 9.79
N TYR A 5 38.71 -67.01 10.02
CA TYR A 5 39.73 -66.71 11.09
C TYR A 5 40.60 -65.49 10.60
N THR A 6 41.23 -64.62 11.43
CA THR A 6 42.65 -64.63 11.96
C THR A 6 43.75 -64.46 10.87
N GLN A 7 44.78 -63.58 10.93
CA GLN A 7 45.87 -63.27 11.92
C GLN A 7 46.13 -61.73 12.07
N LEU A 8 46.80 -61.12 13.07
CA LEU A 8 48.14 -61.32 13.74
C LEU A 8 49.34 -61.00 12.81
N SER A 9 50.46 -60.36 13.20
CA SER A 9 51.14 -60.29 14.54
C SER A 9 52.02 -59.03 14.75
N TYR A 10 52.38 -58.71 16.01
CA TYR A 10 53.69 -58.28 16.58
C TYR A 10 54.78 -57.69 15.64
N LEU A 11 55.41 -56.51 15.88
CA LEU A 11 56.42 -56.10 16.91
C LEU A 11 56.77 -54.57 16.70
N ASP A 12 57.58 -53.76 17.44
CA ASP A 12 58.40 -53.80 18.69
C ASP A 12 58.56 -52.36 19.30
N SER A 13 59.71 -51.99 19.90
CA SER A 13 60.07 -50.72 20.59
C SER A 13 61.62 -50.59 20.79
N PRO A 14 62.23 -49.56 21.44
CA PRO A 14 62.00 -48.11 21.48
C PRO A 14 63.32 -47.28 21.22
N ARG A 15 63.39 -46.00 21.67
CA ARG A 15 64.55 -45.05 21.74
C ARG A 15 64.88 -44.25 20.45
N SER A 16 65.49 -43.06 20.46
CA SER A 16 65.59 -41.95 21.46
C SER A 16 66.35 -40.74 20.86
N ASN A 17 65.90 -39.48 21.07
CA ASN A 17 66.73 -38.34 21.56
C ASN A 17 66.06 -36.95 21.44
N SER A 18 66.66 -36.00 22.16
CA SER A 18 66.28 -34.59 22.33
C SER A 18 66.75 -33.62 21.25
N SER A 19 66.04 -32.50 21.08
CA SER A 19 66.68 -31.17 21.01
C SER A 19 65.68 -30.03 21.25
N ASN A 20 66.11 -28.94 21.89
CA ASN A 20 65.28 -27.75 22.14
C ASN A 20 65.26 -26.81 20.91
N GLY A 21 64.08 -26.31 20.52
CA GLY A 21 63.91 -25.27 19.50
C GLY A 21 63.19 -24.05 20.06
N PHE A 22 63.90 -22.95 20.30
CA PHE A 22 63.35 -21.77 20.98
C PHE A 22 62.64 -20.83 19.99
N ALA A 23 61.31 -20.92 19.88
CA ALA A 23 60.52 -20.13 18.93
C ALA A 23 59.95 -18.83 19.54
N THR A 24 60.40 -17.67 19.05
CA THR A 24 59.98 -16.35 19.54
C THR A 24 58.59 -15.94 19.05
N ARG A 25 57.57 -16.07 19.91
CA ARG A 25 56.19 -15.66 19.58
C ARG A 25 56.04 -14.14 19.53
N ARG A 26 56.02 -13.55 18.32
CA ARG A 26 55.60 -12.15 18.10
C ARG A 26 54.19 -11.93 18.67
N LYS A 27 54.01 -10.84 19.44
CA LYS A 27 52.67 -10.38 19.89
C LYS A 27 51.97 -9.65 18.74
N GLY A 28 51.08 -10.34 18.03
CA GLY A 28 50.01 -9.68 17.28
C GLY A 28 48.95 -9.17 18.25
N GLY A 29 48.51 -7.92 18.07
CA GLY A 29 47.47 -7.31 18.90
C GLY A 29 46.07 -7.69 18.42
N GLU A 30 45.52 -8.80 18.90
CA GLU A 30 44.12 -9.17 18.64
C GLU A 30 43.17 -8.18 19.36
N LEU A 31 42.32 -7.47 18.60
CA LEU A 31 41.21 -6.74 19.19
C LEU A 31 40.22 -7.74 19.79
N SER A 32 40.22 -7.84 21.12
CA SER A 32 39.32 -8.72 21.88
C SER A 32 37.86 -8.55 21.43
N THR A 33 37.15 -9.68 21.32
CA THR A 33 35.74 -9.83 20.91
C THR A 33 34.77 -8.86 21.59
N ARG A 34 35.13 -8.35 22.77
CA ARG A 34 34.39 -7.30 23.50
C ARG A 34 34.21 -6.00 22.72
N HIS A 35 35.09 -5.67 21.77
CA HIS A 35 35.00 -4.42 20.99
C HIS A 35 34.03 -4.51 19.80
N TRP A 36 33.78 -5.72 19.26
CA TRP A 36 32.91 -5.89 18.09
C TRP A 36 31.45 -5.50 18.36
N TRP A 37 30.98 -5.68 19.60
CA TRP A 37 29.66 -5.22 20.02
C TRP A 37 29.54 -3.68 20.06
N LEU A 38 30.63 -2.97 20.41
CA LEU A 38 30.67 -1.51 20.36
C LEU A 38 30.69 -1.00 18.91
N VAL A 39 31.45 -1.65 18.03
CA VAL A 39 31.44 -1.34 16.58
C VAL A 39 30.03 -1.56 16.01
N GLY A 40 29.39 -2.69 16.31
CA GLY A 40 28.02 -2.98 15.90
C GLY A 40 27.01 -1.96 16.43
N LEU A 41 27.13 -1.54 17.69
CA LEU A 41 26.30 -0.49 18.29
C LEU A 41 26.49 0.86 17.60
N VAL A 42 27.72 1.26 17.28
CA VAL A 42 28.00 2.51 16.55
C VAL A 42 27.41 2.47 15.14
N PHE A 43 27.52 1.36 14.42
CA PHE A 43 26.85 1.20 13.12
C PHE A 43 25.32 1.22 13.24
N LEU A 44 24.74 0.62 14.29
CA LEU A 44 23.29 0.65 14.55
C LEU A 44 22.80 2.08 14.83
N VAL A 45 23.53 2.84 15.66
CA VAL A 45 23.22 4.25 15.98
C VAL A 45 23.42 5.16 14.76
N ALA A 46 24.47 4.95 13.97
CA ALA A 46 24.69 5.70 12.73
C ALA A 46 23.59 5.40 11.69
N ALA A 47 23.14 4.14 11.57
CA ALA A 47 22.04 3.77 10.69
C ALA A 47 20.70 4.35 11.16
N THR A 48 20.37 4.28 12.45
CA THR A 48 19.11 4.87 12.97
C THR A 48 19.12 6.39 12.94
N ALA A 49 20.25 7.06 13.13
CA ALA A 49 20.37 8.51 12.92
C ALA A 49 20.28 8.89 11.43
N GLY A 50 20.93 8.13 10.54
CA GLY A 50 20.86 8.35 9.09
C GLY A 50 19.44 8.18 8.53
N VAL A 51 18.73 7.15 8.95
CA VAL A 51 17.34 6.87 8.54
C VAL A 51 16.33 7.77 9.27
N GLY A 52 16.53 8.03 10.56
CA GLY A 52 15.57 8.78 11.40
C GLY A 52 15.70 10.30 11.34
N VAL A 53 16.87 10.83 10.93
CA VAL A 53 17.14 12.28 10.84
C VAL A 53 17.65 12.66 9.45
N GLY A 54 18.62 11.91 8.91
CA GLY A 54 19.20 12.19 7.59
C GLY A 54 18.19 12.12 6.45
N VAL A 55 17.37 11.07 6.39
CA VAL A 55 16.32 10.91 5.36
C VAL A 55 15.23 12.00 5.49
N PRO A 56 14.61 12.26 6.65
CA PRO A 56 13.65 13.37 6.79
C PRO A 56 14.20 14.75 6.44
N LEU A 57 15.49 15.02 6.67
CA LEU A 57 16.13 16.27 6.24
C LEU A 57 16.38 16.31 4.73
N ALA A 58 16.86 15.22 4.12
CA ALA A 58 17.08 15.13 2.66
C ALA A 58 15.78 15.17 1.84
N PHE A 59 14.67 14.70 2.43
CA PHE A 59 13.32 14.79 1.83
C PHE A 59 12.58 16.09 2.19
N ARG A 60 13.19 16.99 2.96
CA ARG A 60 12.59 18.28 3.32
C ARG A 60 12.72 19.25 2.15
N GLY A 61 11.77 19.17 1.21
CA GLY A 61 11.70 20.05 0.04
C GLY A 61 11.84 21.52 0.43
N ASP A 62 12.90 22.16 -0.05
CA ASP A 62 13.27 23.53 0.33
C ASP A 62 12.19 24.52 -0.16
N PRO A 63 11.56 25.31 0.73
CA PRO A 63 10.53 26.27 0.36
C PRO A 63 11.00 27.36 -0.64
N SER A 64 12.31 27.60 -0.74
CA SER A 64 12.89 28.55 -1.70
C SER A 64 12.98 28.01 -3.14
N GLN A 65 12.79 26.70 -3.36
CA GLN A 65 12.78 26.12 -4.70
C GLN A 65 11.53 26.54 -5.50
N SER A 66 11.68 26.59 -6.83
CA SER A 66 10.58 26.89 -7.74
C SER A 66 9.39 25.94 -7.56
N LEU A 67 8.21 26.37 -8.01
CA LEU A 67 7.03 25.52 -8.01
C LEU A 67 7.27 24.24 -8.83
N ASP A 68 7.91 24.36 -9.99
CA ASP A 68 8.19 23.23 -10.90
C ASP A 68 9.13 22.20 -10.28
N THR A 69 10.19 22.64 -9.57
CA THR A 69 11.11 21.73 -8.88
C THR A 69 10.39 20.93 -7.81
N ARG A 70 9.51 21.59 -7.03
CA ARG A 70 8.68 20.94 -6.01
C ARG A 70 7.61 20.03 -6.63
N LEU A 71 7.05 20.39 -7.78
CA LEU A 71 6.08 19.60 -8.53
C LEU A 71 6.72 18.30 -9.08
N GLU A 72 7.90 18.38 -9.70
CA GLU A 72 8.61 17.19 -10.20
C GLU A 72 9.10 16.29 -9.06
N PHE A 73 9.51 16.86 -7.92
CA PHE A 73 9.83 16.08 -6.72
C PHE A 73 8.59 15.32 -6.20
N ALA A 74 7.43 15.98 -6.11
CA ALA A 74 6.17 15.35 -5.74
C ALA A 74 5.75 14.25 -6.74
N LYS A 75 5.81 14.52 -8.06
CA LYS A 75 5.55 13.52 -9.10
C LYS A 75 6.47 12.30 -8.99
N LYS A 76 7.75 12.49 -8.63
CA LYS A 76 8.70 11.39 -8.42
C LYS A 76 8.33 10.52 -7.23
N ILE A 77 7.93 11.12 -6.10
CA ILE A 77 7.44 10.37 -4.93
C ILE A 77 6.18 9.58 -5.29
N LEU A 78 5.20 10.24 -5.94
CA LEU A 78 3.92 9.63 -6.29
C LEU A 78 3.99 8.60 -7.42
N ALA A 79 5.13 8.47 -8.11
CA ALA A 79 5.39 7.38 -9.05
C ALA A 79 5.81 6.07 -8.35
N GLU A 80 6.31 6.13 -7.11
CA GLU A 80 6.74 4.98 -6.32
C GLU A 80 5.77 4.66 -5.17
N PHE A 81 5.18 5.70 -4.57
CA PHE A 81 4.25 5.60 -3.44
C PHE A 81 2.84 6.06 -3.87
N PRO A 82 1.84 5.17 -3.92
CA PRO A 82 0.50 5.54 -4.36
C PRO A 82 -0.14 6.55 -3.41
N LEU A 83 -0.63 7.68 -3.95
CA LEU A 83 -1.63 8.48 -3.24
C LEU A 83 -2.91 7.66 -3.11
N ILE A 84 -3.36 7.45 -1.87
CA ILE A 84 -4.62 6.78 -1.56
C ILE A 84 -5.57 7.85 -1.00
N ASP A 85 -6.59 8.22 -1.77
CA ASP A 85 -7.63 9.12 -1.31
C ASP A 85 -8.73 8.36 -0.56
N GLY A 86 -9.20 8.96 0.54
CA GLY A 86 -10.12 8.34 1.48
C GLY A 86 -11.60 8.56 1.20
N HIS A 87 -12.01 9.52 0.36
CA HIS A 87 -13.42 9.92 0.25
C HIS A 87 -13.71 10.73 -1.03
N ASN A 88 -14.42 10.11 -1.99
CA ASN A 88 -14.78 10.75 -3.27
C ASN A 88 -16.21 10.44 -3.73
N ASP A 89 -17.03 11.49 -3.79
CA ASP A 89 -18.47 11.48 -4.08
C ASP A 89 -18.84 11.49 -5.57
N LEU A 90 -17.91 11.12 -6.46
CA LEU A 90 -18.23 10.81 -7.85
C LEU A 90 -19.48 9.90 -8.00
N PRO A 91 -19.73 8.86 -7.16
CA PRO A 91 -20.95 8.07 -7.24
C PRO A 91 -22.22 8.87 -6.95
N TRP A 92 -22.18 9.84 -6.03
CA TRP A 92 -23.30 10.73 -5.77
C TRP A 92 -23.54 11.70 -6.93
N ASN A 93 -22.49 12.31 -7.47
CA ASN A 93 -22.57 13.15 -8.68
C ASN A 93 -23.22 12.39 -9.86
N ILE A 94 -22.81 11.15 -10.11
CA ILE A 94 -23.40 10.28 -11.16
C ILE A 94 -24.89 10.03 -10.90
N ARG A 95 -25.30 9.85 -9.63
CA ARG A 95 -26.72 9.71 -9.26
C ARG A 95 -27.50 11.00 -9.50
N SER A 96 -26.97 12.14 -9.06
CA SER A 96 -27.61 13.43 -9.13
C SER A 96 -27.78 13.94 -10.56
N PHE A 97 -26.74 13.81 -11.40
CA PHE A 97 -26.70 14.42 -12.73
C PHE A 97 -27.25 13.53 -13.86
N ILE A 98 -27.08 12.21 -13.76
CA ILE A 98 -27.47 11.26 -14.82
C ILE A 98 -28.22 10.04 -14.29
N HIS A 99 -28.69 10.05 -13.04
CA HIS A 99 -29.57 9.01 -12.47
C HIS A 99 -29.05 7.58 -12.71
N ASN A 100 -27.76 7.37 -12.47
CA ASN A 100 -27.06 6.08 -12.58
C ASN A 100 -26.97 5.47 -14.01
N GLN A 101 -27.33 6.25 -15.04
CA GLN A 101 -27.31 5.89 -16.47
C GLN A 101 -25.89 5.98 -17.05
N LEU A 102 -25.07 4.96 -16.79
CA LEU A 102 -23.65 4.94 -17.14
C LEU A 102 -23.36 5.01 -18.64
N GLU A 103 -24.31 4.77 -19.52
CA GLU A 103 -24.19 5.03 -20.96
C GLU A 103 -23.94 6.51 -21.27
N LYS A 104 -24.45 7.42 -20.43
CA LYS A 104 -24.22 8.88 -20.52
C LYS A 104 -22.89 9.34 -19.91
N LEU A 105 -22.21 8.48 -19.14
CA LEU A 105 -20.95 8.82 -18.49
C LEU A 105 -19.74 8.62 -19.44
N LYS A 106 -18.89 9.63 -19.53
CA LYS A 106 -17.61 9.64 -20.29
C LYS A 106 -16.42 9.93 -19.35
N LEU A 107 -16.28 9.15 -18.26
CA LEU A 107 -15.26 9.40 -17.22
C LEU A 107 -13.81 9.33 -17.74
N ASN A 108 -13.60 8.68 -18.89
CA ASN A 108 -12.32 8.60 -19.61
C ASN A 108 -11.98 9.85 -20.45
N GLU A 109 -12.87 10.85 -20.49
CA GLU A 109 -12.68 12.15 -21.12
C GLU A 109 -12.64 13.24 -20.04
N SER A 110 -12.22 14.46 -20.39
CA SER A 110 -12.25 15.59 -19.46
C SER A 110 -13.69 16.02 -19.21
N LEU A 111 -14.16 15.91 -17.96
CA LEU A 111 -15.49 16.37 -17.57
C LEU A 111 -15.53 17.88 -17.28
N LYS A 112 -14.39 18.58 -17.35
CA LYS A 112 -14.30 20.04 -17.16
C LYS A 112 -15.02 20.87 -18.23
N THR A 113 -15.45 20.26 -19.34
CA THR A 113 -16.00 20.94 -20.53
C THR A 113 -17.26 20.27 -21.08
N VAL A 114 -17.98 19.49 -20.25
CA VAL A 114 -19.13 18.69 -20.68
C VAL A 114 -20.27 18.88 -19.68
N GLU A 115 -21.42 19.37 -20.13
CA GLU A 115 -22.59 19.55 -19.25
C GLU A 115 -23.18 18.21 -18.78
N PRO A 116 -23.71 18.14 -17.54
CA PRO A 116 -23.77 19.18 -16.50
C PRO A 116 -22.52 19.23 -15.60
N TRP A 117 -21.44 18.55 -15.99
CA TRP A 117 -20.22 18.40 -15.19
C TRP A 117 -19.37 19.68 -15.17
N SER A 118 -19.41 20.50 -16.22
CA SER A 118 -18.62 21.74 -16.34
C SER A 118 -19.09 22.87 -15.42
N VAL A 119 -20.39 23.08 -15.25
CA VAL A 119 -20.95 24.09 -14.31
C VAL A 119 -21.02 23.65 -12.85
N SER A 120 -20.71 22.38 -12.55
CA SER A 120 -20.91 21.83 -11.21
C SER A 120 -19.68 22.01 -10.31
N ASN A 121 -19.83 22.83 -9.27
CA ASN A 121 -18.87 23.04 -8.17
C ASN A 121 -18.55 21.77 -7.35
N TRP A 122 -19.12 20.62 -7.69
CA TRP A 122 -18.88 19.32 -7.06
C TRP A 122 -18.16 18.33 -8.00
N SER A 123 -17.94 18.71 -9.26
CA SER A 123 -17.42 17.87 -10.34
C SER A 123 -15.89 17.78 -10.35
N HIS A 124 -15.32 17.24 -9.27
CA HIS A 124 -13.87 17.22 -9.06
C HIS A 124 -13.12 16.06 -9.75
N THR A 125 -13.82 15.03 -10.20
CA THR A 125 -13.21 13.74 -10.56
C THR A 125 -13.48 13.30 -12.00
N ASP A 126 -12.41 13.06 -12.77
CA ASP A 126 -12.40 12.26 -14.00
C ASP A 126 -11.06 11.50 -14.14
N ILE A 127 -10.99 10.50 -15.02
CA ILE A 127 -9.78 9.67 -15.18
C ILE A 127 -8.56 10.49 -15.61
N PRO A 128 -8.65 11.45 -16.55
CA PRO A 128 -7.53 12.35 -16.85
C PRO A 128 -6.96 13.04 -15.61
N ARG A 129 -7.82 13.65 -14.76
CA ARG A 129 -7.40 14.28 -13.49
C ARG A 129 -6.80 13.28 -12.50
N LEU A 130 -7.36 12.09 -12.36
CA LEU A 130 -6.85 11.07 -11.44
C LEU A 130 -5.45 10.59 -11.83
N LEU A 131 -5.20 10.41 -13.14
CA LEU A 131 -3.90 10.01 -13.67
C LEU A 131 -2.86 11.15 -13.60
N GLU A 132 -3.28 12.39 -13.89
CA GLU A 132 -2.47 13.61 -13.73
C GLU A 132 -2.04 13.81 -12.27
N GLY A 133 -2.99 13.70 -11.34
CA GLY A 133 -2.79 13.78 -9.89
C GLY A 133 -2.14 12.56 -9.23
N ARG A 134 -1.76 11.53 -10.01
CA ARG A 134 -1.08 10.30 -9.54
C ARG A 134 -1.86 9.54 -8.44
N VAL A 135 -3.19 9.54 -8.50
CA VAL A 135 -4.03 8.78 -7.56
C VAL A 135 -3.85 7.29 -7.82
N GLY A 136 -3.22 6.58 -6.87
CA GLY A 136 -2.97 5.15 -6.94
C GLY A 136 -4.04 4.30 -6.25
N GLY A 137 -4.81 4.89 -5.33
CA GLY A 137 -5.98 4.27 -4.71
C GLY A 137 -7.06 5.30 -4.37
N GLN A 138 -8.32 4.86 -4.40
CA GLN A 138 -9.49 5.70 -4.15
C GLN A 138 -10.58 4.89 -3.45
N PHE A 139 -11.06 5.38 -2.30
CA PHE A 139 -12.34 4.95 -1.75
C PHE A 139 -13.48 5.71 -2.44
N TRP A 140 -14.39 4.97 -3.08
CA TRP A 140 -15.59 5.50 -3.71
C TRP A 140 -16.76 5.40 -2.73
N VAL A 141 -17.49 6.50 -2.55
CA VAL A 141 -18.44 6.64 -1.43
C VAL A 141 -19.86 6.28 -1.85
N ALA A 142 -20.46 5.29 -1.19
CA ALA A 142 -21.87 4.97 -1.27
C ALA A 142 -22.69 5.86 -0.32
N TYR A 143 -22.61 7.18 -0.51
CA TYR A 143 -23.36 8.16 0.27
C TYR A 143 -24.87 7.99 0.07
N THR A 144 -25.62 8.18 1.15
CA THR A 144 -27.08 8.16 1.18
C THR A 144 -27.57 9.34 2.02
N PRO A 145 -28.47 10.21 1.53
CA PRO A 145 -28.97 11.35 2.31
C PRO A 145 -29.64 10.94 3.62
N CYS A 146 -29.40 11.69 4.70
CA CYS A 146 -29.97 11.40 6.02
C CYS A 146 -31.51 11.39 6.02
N ALA A 147 -32.14 12.13 5.10
CA ALA A 147 -33.60 12.11 4.91
C ALA A 147 -34.17 10.73 4.52
N ALA A 148 -33.35 9.79 4.03
CA ALA A 148 -33.74 8.41 3.73
C ALA A 148 -33.69 7.48 4.96
N GLN A 149 -33.20 7.94 6.11
CA GLN A 149 -33.19 7.18 7.36
C GLN A 149 -34.63 6.82 7.77
N TYR A 150 -34.82 5.58 8.23
CA TYR A 150 -36.14 4.96 8.48
C TYR A 150 -37.06 4.85 7.24
N GLN A 151 -36.55 5.15 6.05
CA GLN A 151 -37.23 4.99 4.76
C GLN A 151 -36.43 3.99 3.89
N ASN A 152 -35.88 4.44 2.76
CA ASN A 152 -35.21 3.60 1.77
C ASN A 152 -33.67 3.62 1.85
N ALA A 153 -33.06 4.07 2.96
CA ALA A 153 -31.61 4.22 3.08
C ALA A 153 -30.79 2.98 2.66
N VAL A 154 -31.23 1.77 3.04
CA VAL A 154 -30.56 0.52 2.66
C VAL A 154 -30.61 0.28 1.15
N GLN A 155 -31.75 0.56 0.51
CA GLN A 155 -31.90 0.45 -0.95
C GLN A 155 -30.96 1.44 -1.66
N LEU A 156 -30.95 2.70 -1.23
CA LEU A 156 -30.07 3.73 -1.80
C LEU A 156 -28.59 3.34 -1.64
N THR A 157 -28.20 2.84 -0.47
CA THR A 157 -26.83 2.35 -0.23
C THR A 157 -26.47 1.19 -1.17
N LEU A 158 -27.37 0.22 -1.37
CA LEU A 158 -27.17 -0.88 -2.32
C LEU A 158 -27.07 -0.40 -3.77
N GLU A 159 -27.91 0.54 -4.20
CA GLU A 159 -27.86 1.15 -5.53
C GLU A 159 -26.53 1.89 -5.79
N GLN A 160 -25.98 2.58 -4.79
CA GLN A 160 -24.70 3.26 -4.92
C GLN A 160 -23.51 2.28 -4.90
N ILE A 161 -23.58 1.18 -4.13
CA ILE A 161 -22.57 0.11 -4.18
C ILE A 161 -22.56 -0.60 -5.54
N ASP A 162 -23.74 -0.91 -6.10
CA ASP A 162 -23.88 -1.42 -7.46
C ASP A 162 -23.33 -0.43 -8.50
N LEU A 163 -23.67 0.86 -8.38
CA LEU A 163 -23.16 1.91 -9.25
C LEU A 163 -21.62 1.95 -9.27
N ILE A 164 -20.98 1.94 -8.10
CA ILE A 164 -19.52 1.92 -7.96
C ILE A 164 -18.94 0.70 -8.68
N LYS A 165 -19.51 -0.49 -8.46
CA LYS A 165 -19.06 -1.74 -9.09
C LYS A 165 -19.25 -1.72 -10.61
N ARG A 166 -20.33 -1.11 -11.12
CA ARG A 166 -20.56 -0.91 -12.55
C ARG A 166 -19.63 0.14 -13.17
N VAL A 167 -19.30 1.24 -12.48
CA VAL A 167 -18.32 2.23 -12.93
C VAL A 167 -16.94 1.60 -13.06
N ILE A 168 -16.48 0.88 -12.03
CA ILE A 168 -15.20 0.16 -12.06
C ILE A 168 -15.18 -0.87 -13.19
N LYS A 169 -16.28 -1.63 -13.39
CA LYS A 169 -16.41 -2.58 -14.50
C LYS A 169 -16.36 -1.90 -15.88
N LYS A 170 -17.00 -0.74 -16.07
CA LYS A 170 -16.98 0.02 -17.33
C LYS A 170 -15.58 0.57 -17.65
N TYR A 171 -14.84 0.99 -16.63
CA TYR A 171 -13.51 1.60 -16.76
C TYR A 171 -12.37 0.68 -16.28
N ASN A 172 -12.54 -0.63 -16.46
CA ASN A 172 -11.63 -1.66 -15.94
C ASN A 172 -10.18 -1.61 -16.47
N GLN A 173 -9.93 -0.84 -17.54
CA GLN A 173 -8.60 -0.52 -18.04
C GLN A 173 -7.82 0.43 -17.12
N TYR A 174 -8.52 1.29 -16.36
CA TYR A 174 -7.94 2.27 -15.41
C TYR A 174 -8.23 1.91 -13.95
N LEU A 175 -9.40 1.36 -13.66
CA LEU A 175 -9.90 1.07 -12.32
C LEU A 175 -9.88 -0.44 -12.06
N GLU A 176 -9.53 -0.87 -10.85
CA GLU A 176 -9.66 -2.28 -10.45
C GLU A 176 -10.20 -2.36 -9.01
N LEU A 177 -11.27 -3.13 -8.80
CA LEU A 177 -11.92 -3.27 -7.50
C LEU A 177 -11.03 -4.13 -6.58
N VAL A 178 -10.62 -3.57 -5.44
CA VAL A 178 -9.84 -4.28 -4.42
C VAL A 178 -10.53 -4.21 -3.06
N THR A 179 -10.26 -5.21 -2.23
CA THR A 179 -10.94 -5.38 -0.93
C THR A 179 -9.98 -5.65 0.23
N ASN A 180 -8.67 -5.52 0.00
CA ASN A 180 -7.61 -5.62 1.00
C ASN A 180 -6.41 -4.71 0.61
N SER A 181 -5.51 -4.48 1.56
CA SER A 181 -4.37 -3.56 1.41
C SER A 181 -3.20 -4.10 0.57
N GLN A 182 -3.10 -5.41 0.39
CA GLN A 182 -2.06 -6.01 -0.46
C GLN A 182 -2.39 -5.78 -1.94
N ASP A 183 -3.65 -5.95 -2.33
CA ASP A 183 -4.10 -5.74 -3.71
C ASP A 183 -3.99 -4.28 -4.16
N ILE A 184 -4.08 -3.30 -3.25
CA ILE A 184 -3.79 -1.88 -3.58
C ILE A 184 -2.40 -1.75 -4.21
N LYS A 185 -1.38 -2.36 -3.60
CA LYS A 185 0.01 -2.35 -4.11
C LYS A 185 0.15 -3.14 -5.41
N THR A 186 -0.58 -4.24 -5.53
CA THR A 186 -0.61 -5.07 -6.75
C THR A 186 -1.24 -4.32 -7.94
N VAL A 187 -2.33 -3.59 -7.71
CA VAL A 187 -3.06 -2.83 -8.74
C VAL A 187 -2.30 -1.57 -9.16
N PHE A 188 -1.71 -0.83 -8.20
CA PHE A 188 -0.84 0.31 -8.52
C PHE A 188 0.32 -0.09 -9.44
N LYS A 189 0.96 -1.25 -9.19
CA LYS A 189 2.00 -1.82 -10.07
C LYS A 189 1.53 -2.24 -11.46
N LYS A 190 0.21 -2.37 -11.70
CA LYS A 190 -0.38 -2.56 -13.05
C LYS A 190 -0.63 -1.23 -13.78
N GLY A 191 -0.28 -0.09 -13.17
CA GLY A 191 -0.62 1.24 -13.70
C GLY A 191 -2.10 1.62 -13.54
N LYS A 192 -2.80 1.00 -12.59
CA LYS A 192 -4.23 1.19 -12.34
C LYS A 192 -4.50 1.81 -10.97
N ILE A 193 -5.70 2.38 -10.83
CA ILE A 193 -6.23 2.95 -9.59
C ILE A 193 -6.94 1.87 -8.79
N ALA A 194 -6.41 1.54 -7.62
CA ALA A 194 -7.00 0.62 -6.67
C ALA A 194 -8.31 1.21 -6.11
N SER A 195 -9.44 0.67 -6.55
CA SER A 195 -10.77 1.18 -6.22
C SER A 195 -11.38 0.39 -5.07
N LEU A 196 -11.76 1.07 -3.99
CA LEU A 196 -12.41 0.49 -2.81
C LEU A 196 -13.81 1.07 -2.64
N ILE A 197 -14.65 0.40 -1.85
CA ILE A 197 -16.03 0.82 -1.60
C ILE A 197 -16.18 1.24 -0.13
N ALA A 198 -16.80 2.40 0.07
CA ALA A 198 -17.10 3.00 1.36
C ALA A 198 -18.62 3.18 1.53
N ILE A 199 -19.12 3.19 2.77
CA ILE A 199 -20.45 3.73 3.10
C ILE A 199 -20.27 4.96 3.98
N GLU A 200 -21.00 6.02 3.67
CA GLU A 200 -21.13 7.18 4.54
C GLU A 200 -22.50 7.18 5.24
N GLY A 201 -22.46 7.09 6.57
CA GLY A 201 -23.63 7.18 7.46
C GLY A 201 -24.16 5.81 7.91
N GLY A 202 -24.22 5.59 9.23
CA GLY A 202 -24.75 4.38 9.84
C GLY A 202 -26.22 4.06 9.49
N HIS A 203 -27.01 5.04 9.04
CA HIS A 203 -28.36 4.81 8.54
C HIS A 203 -28.40 3.91 7.29
N GLY A 204 -27.31 3.83 6.51
CA GLY A 204 -27.20 2.92 5.36
C GLY A 204 -27.29 1.43 5.72
N ILE A 205 -27.01 1.04 6.97
CA ILE A 205 -27.23 -0.33 7.46
C ILE A 205 -28.54 -0.53 8.24
N SER A 206 -29.31 0.55 8.48
CA SER A 206 -30.60 0.55 9.21
C SER A 206 -30.58 -0.28 10.51
N ASN A 207 -29.60 0.00 11.37
CA ASN A 207 -29.37 -0.65 12.67
C ASN A 207 -29.27 -2.20 12.63
N SER A 208 -28.94 -2.79 11.48
CA SER A 208 -28.89 -4.25 11.29
C SER A 208 -27.46 -4.75 11.04
N PHE A 209 -26.98 -5.61 11.95
CA PHE A 209 -25.76 -6.40 11.74
C PHE A 209 -25.86 -7.37 10.55
N GLY A 210 -27.08 -7.73 10.13
CA GLY A 210 -27.31 -8.47 8.89
C GLY A 210 -26.93 -7.63 7.67
N SER A 211 -27.46 -6.41 7.59
CA SER A 211 -27.09 -5.43 6.55
C SER A 211 -25.59 -5.17 6.55
N LEU A 212 -24.98 -4.89 7.72
CA LEU A 212 -23.54 -4.62 7.83
C LEU A 212 -22.68 -5.74 7.22
N ARG A 213 -22.98 -7.01 7.51
CA ARG A 213 -22.26 -8.15 6.91
C ARG A 213 -22.49 -8.23 5.41
N MET A 214 -23.70 -8.03 4.92
CA MET A 214 -23.98 -8.06 3.47
C MET A 214 -23.30 -6.91 2.72
N MET A 215 -23.19 -5.72 3.31
CA MET A 215 -22.40 -4.63 2.74
C MET A 215 -20.91 -5.01 2.65
N TYR A 216 -20.36 -5.68 3.66
CA TYR A 216 -18.98 -6.19 3.63
C TYR A 216 -18.77 -7.25 2.53
N GLU A 217 -19.67 -8.21 2.37
CA GLU A 217 -19.62 -9.20 1.28
C GLU A 217 -19.75 -8.55 -0.12
N LEU A 218 -20.54 -7.47 -0.24
CA LEU A 218 -20.62 -6.69 -1.47
C LEU A 218 -19.34 -5.90 -1.80
N GLY A 219 -18.41 -5.77 -0.86
CA GLY A 219 -17.07 -5.18 -1.07
C GLY A 219 -16.75 -3.94 -0.23
N VAL A 220 -17.64 -3.52 0.68
CA VAL A 220 -17.43 -2.33 1.52
C VAL A 220 -16.31 -2.56 2.53
N ARG A 221 -15.40 -1.58 2.69
CA ARG A 221 -14.23 -1.67 3.58
C ARG A 221 -14.06 -0.54 4.59
N TYR A 222 -14.93 0.48 4.57
CA TYR A 222 -15.23 1.28 5.77
C TYR A 222 -16.71 1.69 5.84
N LEU A 223 -17.14 2.05 7.05
CA LEU A 223 -18.43 2.68 7.33
C LEU A 223 -18.16 3.94 8.19
N THR A 224 -18.59 5.11 7.72
CA THR A 224 -18.73 6.29 8.59
C THR A 224 -19.95 6.06 9.49
N LEU A 225 -19.76 6.15 10.80
CA LEU A 225 -20.80 5.87 11.81
C LEU A 225 -21.87 6.96 11.86
#